data_AF-A0A2G9N788-F1
#
_entry.id   AF-A0A2G9N788-F1
#
_cell.length_a   1.000
_cell.length_b   1.000
_cell.length_c   1.000
_cell.angle_alpha   90.00
_cell.angle_beta   90.00
_cell.angle_gamma   90.00
#
_symmetry.space_group_name_H-M   'P 1'
#
loop_
_entity.id
_entity.type
_entity.pdbx_description
1 polymer ?
#
loop_
_entity_poly.entity_id
_entity_poly.type
_entity_poly.pdbx_seq_one_letter_code
_entity_poly.pdbx_strand_id
1 'polypeptide(L)'
;MAGMMDGGVLALIGAFFLLFMLVGLALYIYAALALMAIAKKTKTKEGWYAFIPILNVYLMLKIVNLPAVWLLILIAGLIPVIGGIAMMAFFIYIWWMIAEKLGKPGWWAILLIVPIVNLVIMGILAWGK
;
A
#
# COMPACT_ATOMS: atom_id res chain seq x y z
N MET A 1 1.30 -43.87 10.31
CA MET A 1 2.59 -43.22 9.94
C MET A 1 2.42 -41.74 10.17
N ALA A 2 2.74 -41.26 11.37
CA ALA A 2 2.70 -39.84 11.69
C ALA A 2 3.84 -39.16 10.90
N GLY A 3 3.48 -38.28 9.96
CA GLY A 3 4.41 -37.57 9.09
C GLY A 3 5.24 -36.56 9.86
N MET A 4 6.31 -37.02 10.52
CA MET A 4 7.38 -36.13 10.98
C MET A 4 8.00 -35.51 9.73
N MET A 5 7.72 -34.21 9.51
CA MET A 5 8.44 -33.44 8.49
C MET A 5 9.93 -33.55 8.79
N ASP A 6 10.72 -33.96 7.80
CA ASP A 6 12.17 -34.07 7.92
C ASP A 6 12.78 -32.78 8.47
N GLY A 7 13.80 -32.90 9.33
CA GLY A 7 14.45 -31.76 9.97
C GLY A 7 15.02 -30.77 8.95
N GLY A 8 15.47 -31.27 7.79
CA GLY A 8 15.89 -30.44 6.66
C GLY A 8 14.74 -29.61 6.07
N VAL A 9 13.55 -30.20 5.93
CA VAL A 9 12.35 -29.51 5.43
C VAL A 9 11.90 -28.41 6.41
N LEU A 10 11.92 -28.69 7.72
CA LEU A 10 11.60 -27.69 8.75
C LEU A 10 12.58 -26.51 8.73
N ALA A 11 13.88 -26.76 8.57
CA ALA A 11 14.90 -25.72 8.49
C ALA A 11 14.70 -24.83 7.24
N LEU A 12 14.39 -25.42 6.08
CA LEU A 12 14.10 -24.68 4.85
C LEU A 12 12.85 -23.80 4.97
N ILE A 13 11.78 -24.32 5.59
CA ILE A 13 10.56 -23.53 5.85
C ILE A 13 10.87 -22.35 6.78
N GLY A 14 11.63 -22.60 7.85
CA GLY A 14 12.06 -21.55 8.77
C GLY A 14 12.88 -20.46 8.09
N ALA A 15 13.86 -20.84 7.27
CA ALA A 15 14.69 -19.91 6.51
C ALA A 15 13.87 -19.09 5.50
N PHE A 16 12.96 -19.73 4.77
CA PHE A 16 12.06 -19.06 3.83
C PHE A 16 11.11 -18.08 4.54
N PHE A 17 10.55 -18.47 5.68
CA PHE A 17 9.68 -17.62 6.48
C PHE A 17 10.43 -16.37 6.99
N LEU A 18 11.65 -16.54 7.49
CA LEU A 18 12.49 -15.41 7.92
C LEU A 18 12.80 -14.46 6.75
N LEU A 19 13.19 -15.00 5.59
CA LEU A 19 13.43 -14.19 4.40
C LEU A 19 12.18 -13.41 3.98
N PHE A 20 11.02 -14.07 3.97
CA PHE A 20 9.74 -13.46 3.64
C PHE A 20 9.39 -12.31 4.60
N MET A 21 9.60 -12.49 5.92
CA MET A 21 9.38 -11.43 6.91
C MET A 21 10.32 -10.24 6.69
N LEU A 22 11.60 -10.48 6.41
CA LEU A 22 12.57 -9.41 6.16
C LEU A 22 12.24 -8.61 4.90
N VAL A 23 11.92 -9.30 3.80
CA VAL A 23 11.49 -8.65 2.55
C VAL A 23 10.18 -7.89 2.76
N GLY A 24 9.21 -8.49 3.45
CA GLY A 24 7.94 -7.84 3.78
C GLY A 24 8.12 -6.56 4.60
N LEU A 25 8.99 -6.59 5.61
CA LEU A 25 9.32 -5.41 6.41
C LEU A 25 10.01 -4.33 5.58
N ALA A 26 10.95 -4.70 4.70
CA ALA A 26 11.62 -3.75 3.82
C ALA A 26 10.63 -3.06 2.86
N LEU A 27 9.73 -3.83 2.24
CA LEU A 27 8.68 -3.31 1.35
C LEU A 27 7.69 -2.40 2.11
N TYR A 28 7.35 -2.78 3.34
CA TYR A 28 6.47 -1.98 4.19
C TYR A 28 7.10 -0.62 4.54
N ILE A 29 8.36 -0.61 4.97
CA ILE A 29 9.10 0.62 5.28
C ILE A 29 9.22 1.47 4.01
N TYR A 30 9.55 0.86 2.86
CA TYR A 30 9.63 1.54 1.58
C TYR A 30 8.30 2.25 1.23
N ALA A 31 7.17 1.55 1.31
CA ALA A 31 5.87 2.11 0.98
C ALA A 31 5.48 3.26 1.93
N ALA A 32 5.78 3.13 3.23
CA ALA A 32 5.54 4.18 4.21
C ALA A 32 6.38 5.44 3.93
N LEU A 33 7.68 5.27 3.64
CA LEU A 33 8.57 6.38 3.28
C LEU A 33 8.15 7.05 1.96
N ALA A 34 7.71 6.26 0.98
CA ALA A 34 7.23 6.79 -0.28
C ALA A 34 5.98 7.66 -0.08
N LEU A 35 4.99 7.18 0.69
CA LEU A 35 3.80 7.95 1.02
C LEU A 35 4.13 9.21 1.85
N MET A 36 5.09 9.15 2.78
CA MET A 36 5.60 10.33 3.49
C MET A 36 6.19 11.37 2.54
N ALA A 37 6.97 10.94 1.55
CA ALA A 37 7.54 11.84 0.56
C ALA A 37 6.45 12.49 -0.30
N ILE A 38 5.42 11.72 -0.69
CA ILE A 38 4.23 12.26 -1.37
C ILE A 38 3.54 13.31 -0.48
N ALA A 39 3.27 13.01 0.79
CA ALA A 39 2.66 13.95 1.72
C ALA A 39 3.47 15.25 1.83
N LYS A 40 4.81 15.16 1.86
CA LYS A 40 5.70 16.33 1.86
C LYS A 40 5.57 17.15 0.57
N LYS A 41 5.52 16.49 -0.59
CA LYS A 41 5.33 17.16 -1.90
C LYS A 41 3.98 17.86 -2.00
N THR A 42 2.93 17.25 -1.46
CA THR A 42 1.57 17.83 -1.44
C THR A 42 1.33 18.75 -0.25
N LYS A 43 2.36 19.04 0.57
CA LYS A 43 2.29 19.86 1.78
C LYS A 43 1.23 19.39 2.77
N THR A 44 0.93 18.09 2.77
CA THR A 44 0.00 17.45 3.70
C THR A 44 0.71 17.20 5.03
N LYS A 45 0.10 17.66 6.11
CA LYS A 45 0.62 17.46 7.47
C LYS A 45 0.52 15.99 7.89
N GLU A 46 1.20 15.64 8.98
CA GLU A 46 1.19 14.30 9.61
C GLU A 46 1.61 13.15 8.68
N GLY A 47 2.62 13.38 7.82
CA GLY A 47 3.12 12.35 6.90
C GLY A 47 3.49 11.03 7.60
N TRP A 48 3.93 11.05 8.86
CA TRP A 48 4.28 9.86 9.63
C TRP A 48 3.11 8.86 9.81
N TYR A 49 1.86 9.30 9.61
CA TYR A 49 0.68 8.42 9.56
C TYR A 49 0.81 7.29 8.54
N ALA A 50 1.69 7.42 7.54
CA ALA A 50 2.01 6.36 6.58
C ALA A 50 2.46 5.02 7.22
N PHE A 51 3.03 5.06 8.43
CA PHE A 51 3.46 3.88 9.20
C PHE A 51 2.35 3.21 10.02
N ILE A 52 1.12 3.73 10.02
CA ILE A 52 0.02 3.08 10.74
C ILE A 52 -1.01 2.66 9.70
N PRO A 53 -1.35 1.36 9.56
CA PRO A 53 -2.15 0.87 8.43
C PRO A 53 -3.46 1.64 8.18
N ILE A 54 -4.20 1.95 9.25
CA ILE A 54 -5.46 2.70 9.15
C ILE A 54 -5.20 4.19 8.88
N LEU A 55 -4.19 4.78 9.54
CA LEU A 55 -3.86 6.19 9.35
C LEU A 55 -3.17 6.46 8.00
N ASN A 56 -2.59 5.45 7.37
CA ASN A 56 -2.03 5.52 6.02
C ASN A 56 -3.13 5.85 5.01
N VAL A 57 -4.28 5.16 5.08
CA VAL A 57 -5.45 5.46 4.25
C VAL A 57 -5.99 6.86 4.57
N TYR A 58 -6.06 7.22 5.86
CA TYR A 58 -6.48 8.57 6.26
C TYR A 58 -5.56 9.67 5.70
N LEU A 59 -4.24 9.44 5.71
CA LEU A 59 -3.25 10.34 5.13
C LEU A 59 -3.45 10.45 3.62
N MET A 60 -3.70 9.35 2.92
CA MET A 60 -4.01 9.36 1.48
C MET A 60 -5.24 10.21 1.18
N LEU A 61 -6.33 10.07 1.96
CA LEU A 61 -7.52 10.91 1.84
C LEU A 61 -7.20 12.40 2.04
N LYS A 62 -6.36 12.72 3.03
CA LYS A 62 -5.89 14.10 3.25
C LYS A 62 -5.04 14.63 2.10
N ILE A 63 -4.17 13.80 1.52
CA ILE A 63 -3.38 14.16 0.34
C ILE A 63 -4.30 14.58 -0.80
N VAL A 64 -5.40 13.86 -1.02
CA VAL A 64 -6.36 14.15 -2.10
C VAL A 64 -7.50 15.11 -1.72
N ASN A 65 -7.53 15.63 -0.49
CA ASN A 65 -8.60 16.47 0.06
C ASN A 65 -10.00 15.80 0.08
N LEU A 66 -10.07 14.48 0.28
CA LEU A 66 -11.33 13.77 0.50
C LEU A 66 -11.72 13.77 1.99
N PRO A 67 -13.03 13.80 2.31
CA PRO A 67 -13.50 13.74 3.70
C PRO A 67 -13.20 12.39 4.36
N ALA A 68 -12.99 12.40 5.68
CA ALA A 68 -12.65 11.19 6.44
C ALA A 68 -13.72 10.09 6.39
N VAL A 69 -14.97 10.43 6.03
CA VAL A 69 -16.08 9.48 5.85
C VAL A 69 -15.76 8.37 4.85
N TRP A 70 -14.85 8.63 3.89
CA TRP A 70 -14.39 7.61 2.94
C TRP A 70 -13.66 6.44 3.63
N LEU A 71 -13.17 6.61 4.86
CA LEU A 71 -12.63 5.49 5.66
C LEU A 71 -13.68 4.41 5.96
N LEU A 72 -14.98 4.74 5.95
CA LEU A 72 -16.04 3.76 6.15
C LEU A 72 -16.06 2.67 5.06
N ILE A 73 -15.47 2.92 3.88
CA ILE A 73 -15.29 1.90 2.84
C ILE A 73 -14.43 0.74 3.33
N LEU A 74 -13.49 0.97 4.27
CA LEU A 74 -12.71 -0.10 4.88
C LEU A 74 -13.61 -1.09 5.66
N ILE A 75 -14.72 -0.62 6.21
CA ILE A 75 -15.72 -1.44 6.89
C ILE A 75 -16.57 -2.21 5.86
N ALA A 76 -16.89 -1.59 4.72
CA ALA A 76 -17.59 -2.25 3.62
C ALA A 76 -16.80 -3.45 3.04
N GLY A 77 -15.47 -3.47 3.20
CA GLY A 77 -14.61 -4.60 2.89
C GLY A 77 -14.95 -5.91 3.64
N LEU A 78 -15.74 -5.86 4.71
CA LEU A 78 -16.22 -7.02 5.44
C LEU A 78 -17.32 -7.80 4.70
N ILE A 79 -17.95 -7.20 3.69
CA ILE A 79 -18.97 -7.87 2.87
C ILE A 79 -18.25 -8.75 1.83
N PRO A 80 -18.44 -10.08 1.85
CA PRO A 80 -17.78 -10.97 0.90
C PRO A 80 -18.08 -10.58 -0.56
N VAL A 81 -17.07 -10.68 -1.43
CA VAL A 81 -17.12 -10.35 -2.88
C VAL A 81 -17.33 -8.87 -3.20
N ILE A 82 -18.44 -8.26 -2.76
CA ILE A 82 -18.77 -6.84 -3.03
C ILE A 82 -17.74 -5.91 -2.37
N GLY A 83 -17.35 -6.22 -1.13
CA GLY A 83 -16.35 -5.47 -0.39
C GLY A 83 -14.99 -5.47 -1.07
N GLY A 84 -14.58 -6.60 -1.66
CA GLY A 84 -13.30 -6.73 -2.36
C GLY A 84 -13.22 -5.84 -3.60
N ILE A 85 -14.26 -5.85 -4.44
CA ILE A 85 -14.31 -5.03 -5.66
C ILE A 85 -14.38 -3.54 -5.29
N ALA A 86 -15.22 -3.16 -4.32
CA ALA A 86 -15.34 -1.78 -3.87
C ALA A 86 -14.02 -1.25 -3.29
N MET A 87 -13.32 -2.06 -2.48
CA MET A 87 -12.00 -1.72 -1.95
C MET A 87 -10.95 -1.52 -3.04
N MET A 88 -10.91 -2.41 -4.03
CA MET A 88 -9.99 -2.29 -5.16
C MET A 88 -10.24 -1.01 -5.95
N ALA A 89 -11.50 -0.73 -6.32
CA ALA A 89 -11.88 0.49 -7.04
C ALA A 89 -11.54 1.74 -6.22
N PHE A 90 -11.77 1.72 -4.91
CA PHE A 90 -11.45 2.81 -4.00
C PHE A 90 -9.95 3.12 -3.95
N PHE A 91 -9.09 2.10 -3.82
CA PHE A 91 -7.64 2.32 -3.82
C PHE A 91 -7.12 2.84 -5.16
N ILE A 92 -7.62 2.29 -6.28
CA ILE A 92 -7.28 2.78 -7.62
C ILE A 92 -7.68 4.25 -7.74
N TYR A 93 -8.89 4.61 -7.31
CA TYR A 93 -9.39 5.97 -7.36
C TYR A 93 -8.54 6.95 -6.54
N ILE A 94 -8.17 6.60 -5.30
CA ILE A 94 -7.31 7.49 -4.51
C ILE A 94 -5.92 7.64 -5.15
N TRP A 95 -5.30 6.54 -5.58
CA TRP A 95 -3.99 6.60 -6.23
C TRP A 95 -4.03 7.38 -7.54
N TRP A 96 -5.15 7.33 -8.27
CA TRP A 96 -5.38 8.12 -9.47
C TRP A 96 -5.32 9.60 -9.15
N MET A 97 -6.08 10.03 -8.13
CA MET A 97 -6.08 11.43 -7.71
C MET A 97 -4.74 11.89 -7.11
N ILE A 98 -4.01 11.00 -6.41
CA ILE A 98 -2.64 11.29 -5.95
C ILE A 98 -1.73 11.55 -7.15
N ALA A 99 -1.78 10.71 -8.19
CA ALA A 99 -0.98 10.89 -9.39
C ALA A 99 -1.30 12.22 -10.09
N GLU A 100 -2.58 12.56 -10.25
CA GLU A 100 -3.00 13.85 -10.83
C GLU A 100 -2.54 15.05 -10.00
N LYS A 101 -2.62 14.97 -8.66
CA LYS A 101 -2.09 16.02 -7.77
C LYS A 101 -0.59 16.21 -7.88
N LEU A 102 0.14 15.17 -8.26
CA LEU A 102 1.59 15.22 -8.53
C LEU A 102 1.91 15.58 -9.99
N GLY A 103 0.91 15.95 -10.79
CA GLY A 103 1.09 16.30 -12.21
C GLY A 103 1.45 15.09 -13.08
N LYS A 104 1.12 13.87 -12.64
CA LYS A 104 1.35 12.62 -13.37
C LYS A 104 0.04 12.08 -13.94
N PRO A 105 0.07 11.23 -14.98
CA PRO A 105 -1.14 10.65 -15.54
C PRO A 105 -1.88 9.77 -14.52
N GLY A 106 -3.15 10.06 -14.26
CA GLY A 106 -3.96 9.33 -13.27
C GLY A 106 -4.07 7.83 -13.54
N TRP A 107 -4.07 7.42 -14.80
CA TRP A 107 -4.14 6.00 -15.22
C TRP A 107 -2.98 5.15 -14.71
N TRP A 108 -1.86 5.76 -14.28
CA TRP A 108 -0.77 5.05 -13.60
C TRP A 108 -1.24 4.32 -12.35
N ALA A 109 -2.34 4.74 -11.71
CA ALA A 109 -2.92 4.04 -10.58
C ALA A 109 -3.36 2.61 -10.90
N ILE A 110 -3.78 2.33 -12.13
CA ILE A 110 -4.17 0.98 -12.57
C ILE A 110 -2.94 0.06 -12.59
N LEU A 111 -1.78 0.60 -12.97
CA LEU A 111 -0.52 -0.15 -13.01
C LEU A 111 -0.03 -0.60 -11.62
N LEU A 112 -0.53 0.02 -10.55
CA LEU A 112 -0.20 -0.35 -9.17
C LEU A 112 -0.76 -1.73 -8.77
N ILE A 113 -1.65 -2.32 -9.57
CA ILE A 113 -2.14 -3.70 -9.37
C ILE A 113 -1.01 -4.71 -9.57
N VAL A 114 -0.05 -4.43 -10.45
CA VAL A 114 1.09 -5.32 -10.70
C VAL A 114 2.16 -5.07 -9.64
N PRO A 115 2.51 -6.06 -8.78
CA PRO A 115 3.33 -5.82 -7.58
C PRO A 115 4.68 -5.14 -7.83
N ILE A 116 5.41 -5.57 -8.86
CA ILE A 116 6.73 -5.00 -9.16
C ILE A 116 6.62 -3.59 -9.75
N VAL A 117 5.63 -3.38 -10.62
CA VAL A 117 5.37 -2.07 -11.24
C VAL A 117 4.88 -1.08 -10.19
N ASN A 118 4.10 -1.53 -9.20
CA ASN A 118 3.66 -0.73 -8.06
C ASN A 118 4.84 -0.08 -7.34
N LEU A 119 5.88 -0.85 -7.01
CA LEU A 119 7.06 -0.33 -6.31
C LEU A 119 7.75 0.77 -7.11
N VAL A 120 7.91 0.56 -8.42
CA VAL A 120 8.55 1.52 -9.33
C VAL A 120 7.71 2.80 -9.43
N ILE A 121 6.42 2.70 -9.70
CA ILE A 121 5.53 3.86 -9.85
C ILE A 121 5.44 4.62 -8.55
N MET A 122 5.28 3.94 -7.41
CA MET A 122 5.26 4.59 -6.11
C MET A 122 6.56 5.36 -5.85
N GLY A 123 7.70 4.82 -6.26
CA GLY A 123 8.99 5.51 -6.20
C GLY A 123 9.05 6.74 -7.11
N ILE A 124 8.51 6.65 -8.32
CA ILE A 124 8.43 7.79 -9.25
C ILE A 124 7.51 8.88 -8.69
N LEU A 125 6.36 8.53 -8.12
CA LEU A 125 5.45 9.50 -7.48
C LEU A 125 6.13 10.16 -6.26
N ALA A 126 6.78 9.36 -5.42
CA ALA A 126 7.42 9.81 -4.19
C ALA A 126 8.66 10.68 -4.41
N TRP A 127 9.59 10.26 -5.29
CA TRP A 127 10.91 10.89 -5.44
C TRP A 127 11.21 11.38 -6.85
N GLY A 128 10.39 11.04 -7.85
CA GLY A 128 10.52 11.57 -9.20
C GLY A 128 10.29 13.09 -9.24
N LYS A 129 10.84 13.74 -10.26
CA LYS A 129 10.65 15.18 -10.49
C LYS A 129 9.25 15.47 -11.00
#